data_AF-A0A2V8FXJ1-F1
#
_entry.id   AF-A0A2V8FXJ1-F1
#
_cell.length_a   1.000
_cell.length_b   1.000
_cell.length_c   1.000
_cell.angle_alpha   90.00
_cell.angle_beta   90.00
_cell.angle_gamma   90.00
#
_symmetry.space_group_name_H-M   'P 1'
#
loop_
_entity.id
_entity.type
_entity.pdbx_description
1 polymer ?
#
loop_
_entity_poly.entity_id
_entity_poly.type
_entity_poly.pdbx_seq_one_letter_code
_entity_poly.pdbx_strand_id
1 'polypeptide(L)'
;TSLPSDDALVLVNIPRRTLTRRKREGRFREDESDRLLRASRIVARALGLFEGDRDAATHWLSEPQKALGGESPLVIARTEVGALEVERLIGRLEHGVFT
;
A
#
# COMPACT_ATOMS: atom_id res chain seq x y z
N THR A 1 -8.96 2.33 -10.85
CA THR A 1 -7.63 2.37 -10.18
C THR A 1 -7.70 2.70 -8.68
N SER A 2 -8.84 3.08 -8.09
CA SER A 2 -8.84 3.59 -6.71
C SER A 2 -9.07 2.50 -5.66
N LEU A 3 -8.14 2.37 -4.71
CA LEU A 3 -8.44 1.95 -3.34
C LEU A 3 -9.47 2.92 -2.71
N PRO A 4 -10.18 2.51 -1.63
CA PRO A 4 -10.89 3.47 -0.78
C PRO A 4 -9.97 4.63 -0.40
N SER A 5 -10.53 5.84 -0.38
CA SER A 5 -9.72 7.07 -0.23
C SER A 5 -8.95 7.11 1.09
N ASP A 6 -9.47 6.48 2.14
CA ASP A 6 -8.83 6.46 3.46
C ASP A 6 -7.67 5.48 3.52
N ASP A 7 -7.77 4.30 2.89
CA ASP A 7 -6.67 3.33 2.79
C ASP A 7 -5.50 3.88 1.98
N ALA A 8 -5.81 4.56 0.88
CA ALA A 8 -4.80 5.27 0.09
C ALA A 8 -4.11 6.38 0.90
N LEU A 9 -4.84 7.09 1.76
CA LEU A 9 -4.25 8.11 2.64
C LEU A 9 -3.31 7.52 3.69
N VAL A 10 -3.66 6.36 4.25
CA VAL A 10 -2.82 5.64 5.21
C VAL A 10 -1.50 5.24 4.55
N LEU A 11 -1.56 4.61 3.36
CA LEU A 11 -0.39 4.10 2.66
C LEU A 11 0.56 5.21 2.22
N VAL A 12 0.02 6.30 1.67
CA VAL A 12 0.79 7.45 1.20
C VAL A 12 1.27 8.32 2.37
N ASN A 13 0.71 8.14 3.56
CA ASN A 13 1.05 8.88 4.78
C ASN A 13 1.00 10.40 4.59
N ILE A 14 -0.01 10.90 3.86
CA ILE A 14 -0.27 12.33 3.67
C ILE A 14 -1.57 12.69 4.39
N PRO A 15 -1.58 13.70 5.28
CA PRO A 15 -2.82 14.13 5.91
C PRO A 15 -3.85 14.58 4.87
N ARG A 16 -5.12 14.23 5.07
CA ARG A 16 -6.21 14.55 4.13
C ARG A 16 -6.30 16.04 3.76
N ARG A 17 -6.04 16.93 4.72
CA ARG A 17 -6.00 18.39 4.49
C ARG A 17 -4.87 18.78 3.53
N THR A 18 -3.70 18.16 3.65
CA THR A 18 -2.56 18.37 2.76
C THR A 18 -2.90 17.86 1.36
N LEU A 19 -3.47 16.66 1.24
CA LEU A 19 -3.88 16.11 -0.06
C LEU A 19 -4.88 17.03 -0.78
N THR A 20 -5.91 17.52 -0.07
CA THR A 20 -6.89 18.46 -0.62
C THR A 20 -6.22 19.75 -1.12
N ARG A 21 -5.24 20.27 -0.38
CA ARG A 21 -4.47 21.45 -0.80
C ARG A 21 -3.64 21.15 -2.06
N ARG A 22 -2.91 20.03 -2.10
CA ARG A 22 -2.11 19.60 -3.26
C ARG A 22 -2.92 19.41 -4.52
N LYS A 23 -4.13 18.86 -4.40
CA LYS A 23 -5.07 18.72 -5.52
C LYS A 23 -5.45 20.08 -6.13
N ARG A 24 -5.54 21.14 -5.32
CA ARG A 24 -5.78 22.52 -5.81
C ARG A 24 -4.51 23.14 -6.40
N GLU A 25 -3.35 22.87 -5.82
CA GLU A 25 -2.04 23.37 -6.29
C GLU A 25 -1.54 22.67 -7.56
N GLY A 26 -2.10 21.49 -7.89
CA GLY A 26 -1.77 20.72 -9.09
C GLY A 26 -0.42 19.98 -9.03
N ARG A 27 0.27 19.97 -7.88
CA ARG A 27 1.59 19.32 -7.72
C ARG A 27 1.80 18.78 -6.32
N PHE A 28 2.50 17.65 -6.22
CA PHE A 28 3.03 17.10 -4.97
C PHE A 28 4.46 17.61 -4.71
N ARG A 29 4.92 17.54 -3.47
CA ARG A 29 6.36 17.64 -3.16
C ARG A 29 7.08 16.36 -3.59
N GLU A 30 8.40 16.42 -3.67
CA GLU A 30 9.25 15.27 -4.03
C GLU A 30 9.03 14.10 -3.05
N ASP A 31 9.08 14.37 -1.75
CA ASP A 31 8.86 13.36 -0.70
C ASP A 31 7.42 12.80 -0.69
N GLU A 32 6.43 13.61 -1.07
CA GLU A 32 5.04 13.17 -1.25
C GLU A 32 4.90 12.27 -2.49
N SER A 33 5.65 12.57 -3.56
CA SER A 33 5.66 11.81 -4.82
C SER A 33 6.33 10.45 -4.65
N ASP A 34 7.44 10.37 -3.91
CA ASP A 34 8.10 9.11 -3.58
C ASP A 34 7.17 8.17 -2.80
N ARG A 35 6.42 8.72 -1.84
CA ARG A 35 5.43 7.97 -1.07
C ARG A 35 4.26 7.49 -1.94
N LEU A 36 3.80 8.30 -2.89
CA LEU A 36 2.80 7.89 -3.88
C LEU A 36 3.30 6.76 -4.79
N LEU A 37 4.56 6.82 -5.22
CA LEU A 37 5.17 5.79 -6.05
C LEU A 37 5.31 4.46 -5.28
N ARG A 38 5.75 4.51 -4.03
CA ARG A 38 5.78 3.32 -3.16
C ARG A 38 4.39 2.73 -2.99
N ALA A 39 3.40 3.56 -2.69
CA ALA A 39 2.02 3.13 -2.52
C ALA A 39 1.49 2.43 -3.79
N SER A 40 1.73 3.02 -4.97
CA SER A 40 1.27 2.45 -6.23
C SER A 40 1.93 1.10 -6.53
N ARG A 41 3.23 0.94 -6.22
CA ARG A 41 3.96 -0.32 -6.35
C ARG A 41 3.33 -1.42 -5.49
N ILE A 42 3.04 -1.13 -4.23
CA ILE A 42 2.43 -2.10 -3.30
C ILE A 42 1.04 -2.54 -3.76
N VAL A 43 0.21 -1.58 -4.19
CA VAL A 43 -1.13 -1.89 -4.71
C VAL A 43 -1.05 -2.73 -5.97
N ALA A 44 -0.13 -2.42 -6.87
CA ALA A 44 0.06 -3.21 -8.10
C ALA A 44 0.49 -4.65 -7.78
N ARG A 45 1.40 -4.84 -6.82
CA ARG A 45 1.83 -6.18 -6.37
C ARG A 45 0.70 -6.95 -5.71
N ALA A 46 -0.09 -6.32 -4.84
CA ALA A 46 -1.24 -6.96 -4.22
C ALA A 46 -2.30 -7.35 -5.27
N LEU A 47 -2.60 -6.48 -6.24
CA LEU A 47 -3.47 -6.85 -7.35
C LEU A 47 -2.91 -8.03 -8.15
N GLY A 48 -1.59 -8.11 -8.36
CA GLY A 48 -0.95 -9.26 -9.01
C GLY A 48 -1.15 -10.56 -8.23
N LEU A 49 -0.98 -10.53 -6.90
CA LEU A 49 -1.19 -11.68 -6.02
C LEU A 49 -2.61 -12.25 -6.10
N PHE A 50 -3.61 -11.38 -6.24
CA PHE A 50 -5.02 -11.76 -6.32
C PHE A 50 -5.56 -11.75 -7.76
N GLU A 51 -4.70 -11.92 -8.76
CA GLU A 51 -5.09 -12.05 -10.18
C GLU A 51 -5.97 -10.90 -10.71
N GLY A 52 -5.80 -9.70 -10.15
CA GLY A 52 -6.56 -8.50 -10.47
C GLY A 52 -7.85 -8.33 -9.69
N ASP A 53 -8.23 -9.27 -8.81
CA ASP A 53 -9.34 -9.10 -7.88
C ASP A 53 -9.03 -7.95 -6.89
N ARG A 54 -9.74 -6.85 -7.10
CA ARG A 54 -9.54 -5.61 -6.35
C ARG A 54 -10.05 -5.72 -4.93
N ASP A 55 -11.15 -6.41 -4.71
CA ASP A 55 -11.77 -6.49 -3.40
C ASP A 55 -10.92 -7.40 -2.51
N ALA A 56 -10.46 -8.52 -3.04
CA ALA A 56 -9.51 -9.41 -2.36
C ALA A 56 -8.18 -8.69 -2.05
N ALA A 57 -7.61 -7.96 -3.02
CA ALA A 57 -6.36 -7.23 -2.81
C ALA A 57 -6.51 -6.12 -1.76
N THR A 58 -7.60 -5.34 -1.83
CA THR A 58 -7.88 -4.27 -0.86
C THR A 58 -8.09 -4.85 0.53
N HIS A 59 -8.87 -5.92 0.64
CA HIS A 59 -9.11 -6.62 1.90
C HIS A 59 -7.79 -7.12 2.50
N TRP A 60 -6.98 -7.84 1.72
CA TRP A 60 -5.69 -8.35 2.20
C TRP A 60 -4.72 -7.25 2.65
N LEU A 61 -4.69 -6.11 1.93
CA LEU A 61 -3.87 -4.97 2.30
C LEU A 61 -4.26 -4.35 3.65
N SER A 62 -5.55 -4.43 4.02
CA SER A 62 -6.10 -3.89 5.25
C SER A 62 -6.09 -4.89 6.42
N GLU A 63 -6.01 -6.19 6.14
CA GLU A 63 -6.03 -7.24 7.16
C GLU A 63 -4.66 -7.49 7.82
N PRO A 64 -4.61 -7.69 9.14
CA PRO A 64 -3.43 -8.15 9.87
C PRO A 64 -2.78 -9.39 9.26
N GLN A 65 -1.47 -9.33 9.01
CA GLN A 65 -0.70 -10.48 8.54
C GLN A 65 0.21 -10.99 9.64
N LYS A 66 0.13 -12.29 9.96
CA LYS A 66 0.98 -12.91 10.98
C LYS A 66 2.47 -12.74 10.67
N ALA A 67 2.86 -12.90 9.40
CA ALA A 67 4.21 -12.67 8.90
C ALA A 67 4.73 -11.22 9.08
N LEU A 68 3.82 -10.26 9.30
CA LEU A 68 4.13 -8.85 9.56
C LEU A 68 3.94 -8.49 11.04
N GLY A 69 4.01 -9.47 11.94
CA GLY A 69 3.83 -9.24 13.38
C GLY A 69 2.39 -8.93 13.78
N GLY A 70 1.41 -9.29 12.96
CA GLY A 70 -0.01 -8.99 13.21
C GLY A 70 -0.43 -7.58 12.81
N GLU A 71 0.39 -6.86 12.04
CA GLU A 71 0.02 -5.57 11.46
C GLU A 71 -0.44 -5.71 10.01
N SER A 72 -1.20 -4.73 9.54
CA SER A 72 -1.68 -4.72 8.15
C SER A 72 -0.58 -4.28 7.17
N PRO A 73 -0.58 -4.81 5.93
CA PRO A 73 0.33 -4.38 4.88
C PRO A 73 0.31 -2.87 4.64
N LEU A 74 -0.87 -2.22 4.69
CA LEU A 74 -1.01 -0.76 4.55
C LEU A 74 -0.22 0.00 5.61
N VAL A 75 -0.24 -0.48 6.85
CA VAL A 75 0.45 0.15 7.98
C VAL A 75 1.95 -0.01 7.84
N ILE A 76 2.42 -1.21 7.51
CA ILE A 76 3.84 -1.53 7.37
C ILE A 76 4.46 -0.79 6.17
N ALA A 77 3.76 -0.74 5.03
CA ALA A 77 4.24 -0.11 3.80
C ALA A 77 4.35 1.43 3.83
N ARG A 78 4.02 2.09 4.95
CA ARG A 78 4.23 3.55 5.13
C ARG A 78 5.71 3.96 5.10
N THR A 79 6.62 3.01 5.28
CA THR A 79 8.07 3.21 5.15
C THR A 79 8.62 2.42 3.97
N GLU A 80 9.75 2.82 3.40
CA GLU A 80 10.36 2.06 2.30
C GLU A 80 10.75 0.65 2.76
N VAL A 81 11.35 0.55 3.94
CA VAL A 81 11.74 -0.75 4.52
C VAL A 81 10.52 -1.65 4.71
N GLY A 82 9.42 -1.13 5.28
CA GLY A 82 8.20 -1.91 5.43
C GLY A 82 7.55 -2.28 4.10
N ALA A 83 7.60 -1.43 3.08
CA ALA A 83 7.13 -1.79 1.74
C ALA A 83 7.93 -2.97 1.16
N LEU A 84 9.24 -3.01 1.34
CA LEU A 84 10.07 -4.16 0.95
C LEU A 84 9.66 -5.44 1.70
N GLU A 85 9.30 -5.35 2.98
CA GLU A 85 8.80 -6.51 3.74
C GLU A 85 7.46 -7.01 3.20
N VAL A 86 6.55 -6.11 2.85
CA VAL A 86 5.27 -6.45 2.21
C VAL A 86 5.51 -7.09 0.84
N GLU A 87 6.42 -6.57 0.02
CA GLU A 87 6.78 -7.16 -1.27
C GLU A 87 7.37 -8.56 -1.13
N ARG A 88 8.24 -8.78 -0.13
CA ARG A 88 8.79 -10.09 0.18
C ARG A 88 7.70 -11.06 0.62
N LEU A 89 6.74 -10.61 1.43
CA LEU A 89 5.60 -11.42 1.82
C LEU A 89 4.77 -11.82 0.59
N ILE A 90 4.42 -10.86 -0.27
CA ILE A 90 3.70 -11.13 -1.52
C ILE A 90 4.45 -12.17 -2.35
N GLY A 91 5.77 -11.99 -2.54
CA GLY A 91 6.59 -12.94 -3.27
C GLY A 91 6.55 -14.36 -2.66
N ARG A 92 6.55 -14.49 -1.34
CA ARG A 92 6.38 -15.81 -0.69
C ARG A 92 5.01 -16.41 -0.95
N LEU A 93 3.95 -15.62 -0.85
CA LEU A 93 2.57 -16.07 -1.08
C LEU A 93 2.36 -16.52 -2.54
N GLU A 94 2.93 -15.81 -3.51
CA GLU A 94 2.92 -16.18 -4.93
C GLU A 94 3.54 -17.57 -5.19
N HIS A 95 4.51 -17.97 -4.36
CA HIS A 95 5.17 -19.28 -4.45
C HIS A 95 4.55 -20.34 -3.51
N GLY A 96 3.40 -20.04 -2.87
CA GLY A 96 2.71 -20.96 -1.95
C GLY A 96 3.41 -21.13 -0.60
N VAL A 97 4.29 -20.21 -0.21
CA VAL A 97 4.99 -20.24 1.08
C VAL A 97 4.22 -19.41 2.11
N PHE A 98 3.52 -20.09 3.03
CA PHE A 98 2.78 -19.46 4.13
C PHE A 98 3.64 -19.41 5.41
N THR A 99 3.65 -18.28 6.13
CA THR A 99 4.42 -18.09 7.38
C THR A 99 3.64 -17.20 8.36
#